data_AF-A0AAD6KXH0-F1
#
_entry.id   AF-A0AAD6KXH0-F1
#
_cell.length_a   1.000
_cell.length_b   1.000
_cell.length_c   1.000
_cell.angle_alpha   90.00
_cell.angle_beta   90.00
_cell.angle_gamma   90.00
#
_symmetry.space_group_name_H-M   'P 1'
#
loop_
_entity.id
_entity.type
_entity.pdbx_description
1 polymer ?
#
loop_
_entity_poly.entity_id
_entity_poly.type
_entity_poly.pdbx_seq_one_letter_code
_entity_poly.pdbx_strand_id
1 'polypeptide(L)'
;MTELDSANSRRSVESVGSCKLNWVKEDSVPEDEFEDNVFERYQSFLTILNSDEDLKKKCKTVEQVRLHLKDDEEARIFMGANGFVEALLLFLESAMLARNPMAEETGAMALFNLAVNNNRNKEIMLASGVISLLEDMISNSDSDGSATALYLNLSCLEEAKSVIGSSQAVPFLVQILQG
;
A
#
# COMPACT_ATOMS: atom_id res chain seq x y z
N MET A 1 13.71 -57.85 45.10
CA MET A 1 13.62 -57.95 43.63
C MET A 1 12.17 -58.06 43.25
N THR A 2 11.49 -56.91 43.10
CA THR A 2 10.42 -56.59 42.13
C THR A 2 9.88 -55.21 42.51
N GLU A 3 10.08 -54.28 41.59
CA GLU A 3 9.59 -52.90 41.59
C GLU A 3 8.07 -52.85 41.36
N LEU A 4 7.41 -51.78 41.83
CA LEU A 4 6.90 -50.70 40.96
C LEU A 4 6.04 -49.73 41.79
N ASP A 5 6.47 -48.46 41.76
CA ASP A 5 5.81 -47.29 42.32
C ASP A 5 4.58 -46.86 41.52
N SER A 6 3.57 -46.31 42.20
CA SER A 6 2.97 -45.04 41.78
C SER A 6 2.15 -44.41 42.90
N ALA A 7 2.56 -43.20 43.25
CA ALA A 7 1.91 -42.29 44.17
C ALA A 7 0.72 -41.58 43.50
N ASN A 8 -0.34 -41.31 44.27
CA ASN A 8 -0.91 -39.97 44.28
C ASN A 8 -1.71 -39.73 45.57
N SER A 9 -1.23 -38.78 46.38
CA SER A 9 -1.86 -38.34 47.61
C SER A 9 -1.97 -36.83 47.59
N ARG A 10 -3.18 -36.35 47.92
CA ARG A 10 -3.56 -35.05 48.50
C ARG A 10 -4.62 -34.33 47.67
N ARG A 11 -5.86 -34.43 48.14
CA ARG A 11 -6.89 -33.41 47.96
C ARG A 11 -7.30 -32.97 49.36
N SER A 12 -6.93 -31.75 49.75
CA SER A 12 -7.51 -31.05 50.90
C SER A 12 -8.16 -29.78 50.40
N VAL A 13 -9.29 -29.50 51.04
CA VAL A 13 -10.41 -28.71 50.57
C VAL A 13 -10.28 -27.26 51.05
N GLU A 14 -10.82 -26.39 50.20
CA GLU A 14 -11.24 -24.99 50.30
C GLU A 14 -11.31 -24.32 51.67
N SER A 15 -10.97 -23.03 51.70
CA SER A 15 -11.73 -22.06 52.50
C SER A 15 -11.82 -20.71 51.80
N VAL A 16 -13.05 -20.19 51.88
CA VAL A 16 -13.72 -19.05 51.26
C VAL A 16 -13.03 -17.69 51.54
N GLY A 17 -12.93 -16.86 50.50
CA GLY A 17 -12.71 -15.43 50.61
C GLY A 17 -13.58 -14.69 49.61
N SER A 18 -14.70 -14.12 50.08
CA SER A 18 -15.65 -13.35 49.28
C SER A 18 -15.10 -11.94 49.05
N CYS A 19 -14.73 -11.62 47.81
CA CYS A 19 -14.41 -10.27 47.38
C CYS A 19 -15.48 -9.78 46.40
N LYS A 20 -16.26 -8.78 46.82
CA LYS A 20 -17.17 -8.02 45.95
C LYS A 20 -16.36 -7.40 44.82
N LEU A 21 -16.57 -7.90 43.60
CA LEU A 21 -16.10 -7.24 42.39
C LEU A 21 -17.05 -6.07 42.11
N ASN A 22 -16.60 -4.86 42.46
CA ASN A 22 -17.16 -3.65 41.88
C ASN A 22 -16.73 -3.64 40.41
N TRP A 23 -17.71 -3.68 39.51
CA TRP A 23 -17.51 -3.41 38.09
C TRP A 23 -16.98 -1.98 37.95
N VAL A 24 -15.68 -1.84 37.71
CA VAL A 24 -15.10 -0.61 37.18
C VAL A 24 -15.57 -0.55 35.74
N LYS A 25 -16.22 0.57 35.37
CA LYS A 25 -16.61 0.83 33.99
C LYS A 25 -15.35 0.71 33.12
N GLU A 26 -15.42 -0.13 32.10
CA GLU A 26 -14.51 -0.04 30.96
C GLU A 26 -14.71 1.37 30.38
N ASP A 27 -13.68 2.20 30.51
CA ASP A 27 -13.59 3.44 29.76
C ASP A 27 -13.50 3.05 28.28
N SER A 28 -14.65 3.08 27.61
CA SER A 28 -14.76 3.03 26.16
C SER A 28 -13.98 4.22 25.61
N VAL A 29 -12.84 3.95 24.99
CA VAL A 29 -12.16 4.94 24.14
C VAL A 29 -13.15 5.33 23.03
N PRO A 30 -13.43 6.63 22.81
CA PRO A 30 -14.29 7.04 21.70
C PRO A 30 -13.63 6.65 20.37
N GLU A 31 -14.32 5.84 19.56
CA GLU A 31 -13.86 5.43 18.23
C GLU A 31 -13.74 6.63 17.25
N ASP A 32 -14.30 7.79 17.59
CA ASP A 32 -14.32 9.00 16.75
C ASP A 32 -13.00 9.81 16.73
N GLU A 33 -12.11 9.72 17.74
CA GLU A 33 -10.90 10.58 17.78
C GLU A 33 -9.71 10.05 16.94
N PHE A 34 -9.76 8.80 16.49
CA PHE A 34 -8.71 8.20 15.67
C PHE A 34 -8.89 8.47 14.17
N GLU A 35 -10.12 8.56 13.68
CA GLU A 35 -10.42 8.75 12.25
C GLU A 35 -10.13 10.18 11.77
N ASP A 36 -10.44 11.19 12.59
CA ASP A 36 -10.25 12.61 12.24
C ASP A 36 -8.77 12.94 11.93
N ASN A 37 -7.82 12.37 12.69
CA ASN A 37 -6.39 12.61 12.48
C ASN A 37 -5.86 11.97 11.19
N VAL A 38 -6.38 10.79 10.82
CA VAL A 38 -5.93 10.09 9.61
C VAL A 38 -6.43 10.83 8.35
N PHE A 39 -7.67 11.29 8.38
CA PHE A 39 -8.25 12.07 7.28
C PHE A 39 -7.48 13.37 7.04
N GLU A 40 -7.25 14.17 8.09
CA GLU A 40 -6.47 15.41 7.99
C GLU A 40 -5.05 15.15 7.46
N ARG A 41 -4.44 14.03 7.88
CA ARG A 41 -3.12 13.62 7.39
C ARG A 41 -3.14 13.31 5.90
N TYR A 42 -4.12 12.57 5.40
CA TYR A 42 -4.22 12.26 3.98
C TYR A 42 -4.50 13.50 3.14
N GLN A 43 -5.34 14.41 3.62
CA GLN A 43 -5.53 15.71 2.98
C GLN A 43 -4.23 16.53 2.93
N SER A 44 -3.44 16.51 4.01
CA SER A 44 -2.13 17.15 4.06
C SER A 44 -1.17 16.55 3.03
N PHE A 45 -1.14 15.21 2.90
CA PHE A 45 -0.35 14.54 1.87
C PHE A 45 -0.75 14.99 0.46
N LEU A 46 -2.04 14.94 0.15
CA LEU A 46 -2.54 15.32 -1.17
C LEU A 46 -2.23 16.79 -1.49
N THR A 47 -2.36 17.68 -0.50
CA THR A 47 -2.03 19.10 -0.64
C THR A 47 -0.54 19.27 -1.00
N ILE A 48 0.36 18.54 -0.34
CA ILE A 48 1.80 18.60 -0.65
C ILE A 48 2.07 18.07 -2.06
N LEU A 49 1.45 16.95 -2.47
CA LEU A 49 1.65 16.39 -3.81
C LEU A 49 1.21 17.35 -4.93
N ASN A 50 0.09 18.06 -4.72
CA ASN A 50 -0.49 18.97 -5.71
C ASN A 50 0.08 20.40 -5.67
N SER A 51 0.90 20.74 -4.67
CA SER A 51 1.54 22.05 -4.55
C SER A 51 2.82 22.17 -5.40
N ASP A 52 3.38 23.38 -5.50
CA ASP A 52 4.67 23.65 -6.16
C ASP A 52 5.90 23.32 -5.28
N GLU A 53 5.73 22.45 -4.29
CA GLU A 53 6.82 22.01 -3.41
C GLU A 53 7.89 21.23 -4.16
N ASP A 54 9.13 21.30 -3.67
CA ASP A 54 10.25 20.64 -4.32
C ASP A 54 10.10 19.11 -4.33
N LEU A 55 10.70 18.46 -5.33
CA LEU A 55 10.60 17.02 -5.54
C LEU A 55 11.07 16.21 -4.32
N LYS A 56 12.02 16.72 -3.53
CA LYS A 56 12.50 16.04 -2.32
C LYS A 56 11.46 16.08 -1.21
N LYS A 57 10.71 17.17 -1.04
CA LYS A 57 9.57 17.20 -0.11
C LYS A 57 8.45 16.28 -0.59
N LYS A 58 8.08 16.34 -1.87
CA LYS A 58 7.08 15.43 -2.46
C LYS A 58 7.49 13.96 -2.29
N CYS A 59 8.75 13.61 -2.56
CA CYS A 59 9.26 12.25 -2.42
C CYS A 59 9.11 11.71 -0.99
N LYS A 60 9.36 12.53 0.04
CA LYS A 60 9.11 12.14 1.44
C LYS A 60 7.63 11.87 1.70
N THR A 61 6.75 12.72 1.17
CA THR A 61 5.30 12.53 1.29
C THR A 61 4.85 11.25 0.58
N VAL A 62 5.33 11.00 -0.64
CA VAL A 62 5.02 9.77 -1.39
C VAL A 62 5.50 8.53 -0.65
N GLU A 63 6.67 8.58 0.00
CA GLU A 63 7.12 7.46 0.83
C GLU A 63 6.17 7.20 2.00
N GLN A 64 5.65 8.23 2.67
CA GLN A 64 4.64 8.05 3.72
C GLN A 64 3.35 7.45 3.16
N VAL A 65 2.87 7.95 2.02
CA VAL A 65 1.70 7.41 1.31
C VAL A 65 1.90 5.93 0.98
N ARG A 66 3.05 5.57 0.40
CA ARG A 66 3.40 4.18 0.06
C ARG A 66 3.35 3.26 1.27
N LEU A 67 3.85 3.72 2.43
CA LEU A 67 3.85 2.95 3.67
C LEU A 67 2.43 2.76 4.22
N HIS A 68 1.59 3.79 4.17
CA HIS A 68 0.19 3.67 4.57
C HIS A 68 -0.57 2.67 3.68
N LEU A 69 -0.35 2.68 2.37
CA LEU A 69 -1.08 1.82 1.43
C LEU A 69 -0.70 0.33 1.49
N LYS A 70 0.45 0.00 2.10
CA LYS A 70 1.06 -1.33 2.03
C LYS A 70 0.13 -2.44 2.55
N ASP A 71 -0.43 -2.25 3.72
CA ASP A 71 -1.19 -3.28 4.45
C ASP A 71 -2.60 -2.77 4.86
N ASP A 72 -3.04 -1.64 4.32
CA ASP A 72 -4.30 -0.97 4.70
C ASP A 72 -5.23 -0.83 3.48
N GLU A 73 -6.29 -1.62 3.46
CA GLU A 73 -7.29 -1.60 2.39
C GLU A 73 -8.17 -0.35 2.41
N GLU A 74 -8.52 0.14 3.60
CA GLU A 74 -9.35 1.32 3.75
C GLU A 74 -8.60 2.57 3.26
N ALA A 75 -7.30 2.66 3.56
CA ALA A 75 -6.44 3.68 2.98
C ALA A 75 -6.40 3.61 1.45
N ARG A 76 -6.31 2.40 0.86
CA ARG A 76 -6.36 2.25 -0.61
C ARG A 76 -7.67 2.74 -1.21
N ILE A 77 -8.81 2.36 -0.61
CA ILE A 77 -10.14 2.79 -1.06
C ILE A 77 -10.29 4.30 -0.92
N PHE A 78 -9.93 4.85 0.24
CA PHE A 78 -10.06 6.26 0.54
C PHE A 78 -9.17 7.10 -0.38
N MET A 79 -7.86 6.83 -0.42
CA MET A 79 -6.92 7.62 -1.23
C MET A 79 -7.25 7.53 -2.72
N GLY A 80 -7.61 6.33 -3.20
CA GLY A 80 -8.04 6.13 -4.58
C GLY A 80 -9.29 6.94 -4.96
N ALA A 81 -10.23 7.11 -4.03
CA ALA A 81 -11.41 7.95 -4.23
C ALA A 81 -11.13 9.46 -4.10
N ASN A 82 -9.96 9.86 -3.60
CA ASN A 82 -9.62 11.25 -3.28
C ASN A 82 -8.45 11.79 -4.12
N GLY A 83 -8.28 11.31 -5.36
CA GLY A 83 -7.36 11.91 -6.32
C GLY A 83 -5.88 11.57 -6.14
N PHE A 84 -5.56 10.56 -5.32
CA PHE A 84 -4.17 10.13 -5.17
C PHE A 84 -3.63 9.42 -6.41
N VAL A 85 -4.48 8.83 -7.26
CA VAL A 85 -4.02 8.22 -8.51
C VAL A 85 -3.35 9.27 -9.41
N GLU A 86 -4.03 10.38 -9.67
CA GLU A 86 -3.54 11.47 -10.49
C GLU A 86 -2.31 12.12 -9.87
N ALA A 87 -2.36 12.39 -8.56
CA ALA A 87 -1.25 13.01 -7.84
C ALA A 87 0.03 12.15 -7.88
N LEU A 88 -0.09 10.83 -7.74
CA LEU A 88 1.03 9.91 -7.80
C LEU A 88 1.56 9.70 -9.24
N LEU A 89 0.69 9.71 -10.26
CA LEU A 89 1.10 9.67 -11.66
C LEU A 89 1.90 10.92 -12.04
N LEU A 90 1.43 12.11 -11.67
CA LEU A 90 2.14 13.38 -11.90
C LEU A 90 3.49 13.43 -11.17
N PHE A 91 3.55 12.89 -9.95
CA PHE A 91 4.80 12.76 -9.22
C PHE A 91 5.78 11.83 -9.94
N LEU A 92 5.31 10.66 -10.42
CA LEU A 92 6.14 9.70 -11.13
C LEU A 92 6.69 10.30 -12.44
N GLU A 93 5.85 10.98 -13.22
CA GLU A 93 6.28 11.71 -14.42
C GLU A 93 7.36 12.76 -14.08
N SER A 94 7.15 13.53 -13.01
CA SER A 94 8.12 14.53 -12.53
C SER A 94 9.45 13.88 -12.11
N ALA A 95 9.40 12.70 -11.48
CA ALA A 95 10.58 11.95 -11.07
C ALA A 95 11.38 11.41 -12.27
N MET A 96 10.68 10.90 -13.29
CA MET A 96 11.27 10.46 -14.56
C MET A 96 11.94 11.62 -15.30
N LEU A 97 11.26 12.77 -15.41
CA LEU A 97 11.81 13.99 -16.03
C LEU A 97 13.05 14.48 -15.29
N ALA A 98 13.04 14.42 -13.96
CA ALA A 98 14.19 14.78 -13.12
C ALA A 98 15.32 13.73 -13.15
N ARG A 99 15.12 12.58 -13.80
CA ARG A 99 16.03 11.43 -13.80
C ARG A 99 16.47 11.06 -12.38
N ASN A 100 15.49 10.87 -11.50
CA ASN A 100 15.72 10.53 -10.10
C ASN A 100 15.22 9.11 -9.82
N PRO A 101 16.09 8.08 -9.91
CA PRO A 101 15.68 6.68 -9.78
C PRO A 101 15.01 6.36 -8.44
N MET A 102 15.47 6.98 -7.33
CA MET A 102 14.85 6.77 -6.02
C MET A 102 13.43 7.33 -5.97
N ALA A 103 13.22 8.54 -6.49
CA ALA A 103 11.88 9.14 -6.53
C ALA A 103 10.96 8.34 -7.48
N GLU A 104 11.50 7.87 -8.60
CA GLU A 104 10.78 7.07 -9.57
C GLU A 104 10.32 5.73 -8.98
N GLU A 105 11.22 4.98 -8.35
CA GLU A 105 10.90 3.75 -7.62
C GLU A 105 9.85 4.01 -6.53
N THR A 106 10.03 5.06 -5.72
CA THR A 106 9.10 5.41 -4.64
C THR A 106 7.70 5.70 -5.19
N GLY A 107 7.59 6.47 -6.27
CA GLY A 107 6.33 6.79 -6.94
C GLY A 107 5.65 5.57 -7.55
N ALA A 108 6.42 4.76 -8.26
CA ALA A 108 5.92 3.53 -8.87
C ALA A 108 5.43 2.53 -7.82
N MET A 109 6.15 2.38 -6.71
CA MET A 109 5.73 1.50 -5.62
C MET A 109 4.54 2.05 -4.83
N ALA A 110 4.38 3.37 -4.73
CA ALA A 110 3.17 3.97 -4.17
C ALA A 110 1.93 3.66 -5.04
N LEU A 111 2.05 3.78 -6.37
CA LEU A 111 1.00 3.39 -7.31
C LEU A 111 0.69 1.90 -7.24
N PHE A 112 1.72 1.05 -7.14
CA PHE A 112 1.54 -0.38 -6.97
C PHE A 112 0.73 -0.69 -5.71
N ASN A 113 1.14 -0.13 -4.57
CA ASN A 113 0.44 -0.33 -3.30
C ASN A 113 -0.98 0.24 -3.35
N LEU A 114 -1.21 1.37 -4.03
CA LEU A 114 -2.56 1.93 -4.16
C LEU A 114 -3.51 0.98 -4.90
N ALA A 115 -3.01 0.24 -5.88
CA ALA A 115 -3.82 -0.58 -6.77
C ALA A 115 -3.86 -2.08 -6.41
N VAL A 116 -2.97 -2.57 -5.55
CA VAL A 116 -2.92 -4.00 -5.18
C VAL A 116 -4.25 -4.43 -4.58
N ASN A 117 -4.82 -5.52 -5.10
CA ASN A 117 -6.14 -6.04 -4.73
C ASN A 117 -7.30 -5.01 -4.80
N ASN A 118 -7.13 -3.91 -5.54
CA ASN A 118 -8.17 -2.89 -5.69
C ASN A 118 -8.43 -2.62 -7.18
N ASN A 119 -9.52 -3.17 -7.72
CA ASN A 119 -9.83 -3.05 -9.15
C ASN A 119 -10.27 -1.65 -9.54
N ARG A 120 -11.02 -0.95 -8.68
CA ARG A 120 -11.42 0.44 -8.91
C ARG A 120 -10.20 1.34 -9.11
N ASN A 121 -9.17 1.19 -8.28
CA ASN A 121 -7.95 2.00 -8.41
C ASN A 121 -7.18 1.66 -9.69
N LYS A 122 -7.15 0.38 -10.11
CA LYS A 122 -6.58 -0.01 -11.41
C LYS A 122 -7.33 0.60 -12.58
N GLU A 123 -8.67 0.60 -12.54
CA GLU A 123 -9.52 1.21 -13.57
C GLU A 123 -9.25 2.72 -13.70
N ILE A 124 -9.14 3.43 -12.56
CA ILE A 124 -8.79 4.85 -12.56
C ILE A 124 -7.38 5.06 -13.13
N MET A 125 -6.39 4.24 -12.74
CA MET A 125 -5.04 4.34 -13.31
C MET A 125 -5.03 4.14 -14.83
N LEU A 126 -5.79 3.17 -15.35
CA LEU A 126 -5.93 2.96 -16.79
C LEU A 126 -6.55 4.18 -17.48
N ALA A 127 -7.65 4.71 -16.92
CA ALA A 127 -8.32 5.90 -17.44
C ALA A 127 -7.42 7.14 -17.41
N SER A 128 -6.54 7.24 -16.41
CA SER A 128 -5.57 8.32 -16.24
C SER A 128 -4.26 8.12 -17.02
N GLY A 129 -4.20 7.12 -17.91
CA GLY A 129 -3.10 6.97 -18.87
C GLY A 129 -1.84 6.29 -18.34
N VAL A 130 -1.94 5.49 -17.28
CA VAL A 130 -0.76 4.81 -16.67
C VAL A 130 0.03 3.96 -17.68
N ILE A 131 -0.62 3.36 -18.68
CA ILE A 131 0.07 2.50 -19.65
C ILE A 131 1.09 3.29 -20.46
N SER A 132 0.75 4.49 -20.93
CA SER A 132 1.68 5.35 -21.67
C SER A 132 2.86 5.78 -20.81
N LEU A 133 2.61 6.11 -19.54
CA LEU A 133 3.67 6.45 -18.59
C LEU A 133 4.63 5.27 -18.35
N LEU A 134 4.10 4.03 -18.29
CA LEU A 134 4.92 2.83 -18.16
C LEU A 134 5.73 2.53 -19.43
N GLU A 135 5.21 2.83 -20.62
CA GLU A 135 5.97 2.74 -21.88
C GLU A 135 7.14 3.73 -21.91
N ASP A 136 6.92 4.95 -21.42
CA ASP A 136 7.99 5.93 -21.27
C ASP A 136 9.04 5.48 -20.24
N MET A 137 8.59 4.86 -19.14
CA MET A 137 9.45 4.33 -18.08
C MET A 137 10.38 3.23 -18.61
N ILE A 138 9.85 2.21 -19.30
CA ILE A 138 10.69 1.12 -19.85
C ILE A 138 11.61 1.57 -21.01
N SER A 139 11.33 2.73 -21.61
CA SER A 139 12.14 3.27 -22.71
C SER A 139 13.25 4.21 -22.24
N ASN A 140 13.06 4.89 -21.11
CA ASN A 140 13.89 6.02 -20.71
C ASN A 140 14.44 5.95 -19.28
N SER A 141 14.07 4.91 -18.51
CA SER A 141 14.53 4.72 -17.13
C SER A 141 15.29 3.40 -16.96
N ASP A 142 16.03 3.29 -15.87
CA ASP A 142 16.66 2.04 -15.43
C ASP A 142 15.77 1.30 -14.40
N SER A 143 14.48 1.63 -14.32
CA SER A 143 13.56 1.15 -13.27
C SER A 143 12.70 -0.03 -13.72
N ASP A 144 13.31 -0.95 -14.47
CA ASP A 144 12.63 -2.11 -15.06
C ASP A 144 11.82 -2.92 -14.05
N GLY A 145 12.34 -3.11 -12.84
CA GLY A 145 11.67 -3.85 -11.77
C GLY A 145 10.35 -3.18 -11.33
N SER A 146 10.35 -1.86 -11.22
CA SER A 146 9.17 -1.07 -10.83
C SER A 146 8.12 -1.06 -11.94
N ALA A 147 8.54 -0.89 -13.19
CA ALA A 147 7.64 -0.98 -14.35
C ALA A 147 7.03 -2.38 -14.48
N THR A 148 7.85 -3.44 -14.31
CA THR A 148 7.40 -4.84 -14.31
C THR A 148 6.35 -5.09 -13.24
N ALA A 149 6.57 -4.61 -12.01
CA ALA A 149 5.63 -4.78 -10.91
C ALA A 149 4.29 -4.08 -11.19
N LEU A 150 4.30 -2.87 -11.76
CA LEU A 150 3.08 -2.15 -12.12
C LEU A 150 2.31 -2.87 -13.25
N TYR A 151 2.99 -3.32 -14.31
CA TYR A 151 2.36 -4.13 -15.35
C TYR A 151 1.73 -5.40 -14.79
N LEU A 152 2.44 -6.12 -13.90
CA LEU A 152 1.91 -7.31 -13.24
C LEU A 152 0.63 -7.00 -12.46
N ASN A 153 0.65 -5.96 -11.64
CA ASN A 153 -0.50 -5.57 -10.84
C ASN A 153 -1.70 -5.16 -11.71
N LEU A 154 -1.47 -4.35 -12.74
CA LEU A 154 -2.51 -3.92 -13.67
C LEU A 154 -3.09 -5.10 -14.46
N SER A 155 -2.28 -6.09 -14.84
CA SER A 155 -2.73 -7.27 -15.60
C SER A 155 -3.72 -8.17 -14.85
N CYS A 156 -3.86 -7.99 -13.53
CA CYS A 156 -4.89 -8.62 -12.72
C CYS A 156 -6.29 -8.03 -12.97
N LEU A 157 -6.40 -6.90 -13.66
CA LEU A 157 -7.66 -6.34 -14.17
C LEU A 157 -7.88 -6.84 -15.61
N GLU A 158 -9.05 -7.40 -15.90
CA GLU A 158 -9.35 -7.99 -17.21
C GLU A 158 -9.27 -6.94 -18.33
N GLU A 159 -9.81 -5.76 -18.06
CA GLU A 159 -9.86 -4.60 -18.95
C GLU A 159 -8.45 -4.11 -19.33
N ALA A 160 -7.47 -4.28 -18.44
CA ALA A 160 -6.09 -3.89 -18.68
C ALA A 160 -5.39 -4.79 -19.70
N LYS A 161 -5.76 -6.08 -19.79
CA LYS A 161 -5.01 -7.08 -20.56
C LYS A 161 -4.91 -6.75 -22.04
N SER A 162 -6.01 -6.29 -22.64
CA SER A 162 -6.03 -5.94 -24.07
C SER A 162 -5.11 -4.75 -24.38
N VAL A 163 -5.10 -3.74 -23.50
CA VAL A 163 -4.30 -2.53 -23.63
C VAL A 163 -2.82 -2.86 -23.42
N ILE A 164 -2.49 -3.61 -22.36
CA ILE A 164 -1.11 -4.10 -22.09
C ILE A 164 -0.62 -5.00 -23.23
N GLY A 165 -1.47 -5.88 -23.74
CA GLY A 165 -1.12 -6.80 -24.83
C GLY A 165 -0.84 -6.10 -26.16
N SER A 166 -1.36 -4.89 -26.34
CA SER A 166 -1.13 -4.06 -27.53
C SER A 166 -0.01 -3.02 -27.35
N SER A 167 0.54 -2.90 -26.14
CA SER A 167 1.60 -1.96 -25.79
C SER A 167 2.99 -2.59 -25.92
N GLN A 168 4.05 -1.84 -25.61
CA GLN A 168 5.42 -2.37 -25.55
C GLN A 168 5.68 -3.31 -24.35
N ALA A 169 4.69 -3.55 -23.49
CA ALA A 169 4.85 -4.35 -22.28
C ALA A 169 5.22 -5.81 -22.57
N VAL A 170 4.59 -6.46 -23.55
CA VAL A 170 4.83 -7.89 -23.81
C VAL A 170 6.26 -8.17 -24.26
N PRO A 171 6.82 -7.48 -25.28
CA PRO A 171 8.23 -7.64 -25.64
C PRO A 171 9.19 -7.36 -24.47
N PHE A 172 8.94 -6.29 -23.72
CA PHE A 172 9.72 -5.92 -22.55
C PHE A 172 9.72 -7.02 -21.48
N LEU A 173 8.54 -7.52 -21.09
CA LEU A 173 8.42 -8.57 -20.07
C LEU A 173 9.07 -9.88 -20.52
N VAL A 174 9.00 -10.23 -21.81
CA VAL A 174 9.71 -11.39 -22.36
C VAL A 174 11.22 -11.21 -22.24
N GLN A 175 11.74 -10.01 -22.54
CA GLN A 175 13.17 -9.71 -22.40
C GLN A 175 13.63 -9.84 -20.94
N ILE A 176 12.88 -9.29 -19.98
CA ILE A 176 13.20 -9.39 -18.55
C ILE A 176 13.31 -10.84 -18.08
N LEU A 177 12.47 -11.74 -18.61
CA LEU A 177 12.49 -13.17 -18.25
C LEU A 177 13.62 -13.97 -18.89
N GLN A 178 14.27 -13.44 -19.94
CA GLN A 178 15.38 -14.13 -20.63
C GLN A 178 16.72 -13.98 -19.90
N GLY A 179 16.88 -12.91 -19.10
CA GLY A 179 18.08 -12.65 -18.29
C GLY A 179 19.20 -11.94 -19.04
#